data_AF-A0A7Y5TFL3-F1
#
_entry.id   AF-A0A7Y5TFL3-F1
#
_cell.length_a   1.000
_cell.length_b   1.000
_cell.length_c   1.000
_cell.angle_alpha   90.00
_cell.angle_beta   90.00
_cell.angle_gamma   90.00
#
_symmetry.space_group_name_H-M   'P 1'
#
loop_
_entity.id
_entity.type
_entity.pdbx_description
1 polymer ?
#
loop_
_entity_poly.entity_id
_entity_poly.type
_entity_poly.pdbx_seq_one_letter_code
_entity_poly.pdbx_strand_id
1 'polypeptide(L)'
;MKVHECIDGRLRQFIEAQHVFFVATAPLAADGHVNVSPKGMGGTFTVVDEHTVAYLDLTGSGAETIAHLRENGRVTLMFCAFEGPPNIVRLHGRGRHIGAGDREFASYRGLFAEHPGVRAVVVVDV
;
A
#
# COMPACT_ATOMS: atom_id res chain seq x y z
N MET A 1 18.19 1.69 12.91
CA MET A 1 17.30 1.66 11.72
C MET A 1 17.61 2.89 10.90
N LYS A 2 17.91 2.76 9.60
CA LYS A 2 18.13 3.93 8.74
C LYS A 2 16.77 4.48 8.32
N VAL A 3 16.55 5.77 8.56
CA VAL A 3 15.39 6.51 8.05
C VAL A 3 15.84 7.24 6.80
N HIS A 4 14.99 7.23 5.78
CA HIS A 4 15.17 7.96 4.53
C HIS A 4 14.21 9.14 4.54
N GLU A 5 14.63 10.29 4.00
CA GLU A 5 13.77 11.47 3.94
C GLU A 5 12.65 11.31 2.92
N CYS A 6 12.91 10.67 1.78
CA CYS A 6 11.93 10.44 0.71
C CYS A 6 12.13 9.11 -0.01
N ILE A 7 11.15 8.73 -0.85
CA ILE A 7 11.19 7.55 -1.73
C ILE A 7 11.87 7.90 -3.06
N ASP A 8 13.21 7.90 -3.07
CA ASP A 8 14.00 8.27 -4.23
C ASP A 8 15.07 7.22 -4.61
N GLY A 9 15.73 7.45 -5.74
CA GLY A 9 16.92 6.72 -6.20
C GLY A 9 16.85 5.20 -6.00
N ARG A 10 17.80 4.68 -5.21
CA ARG A 10 17.92 3.24 -4.93
C ARG A 10 16.78 2.69 -4.08
N LEU A 11 16.17 3.52 -3.23
CA LEU A 11 15.05 3.10 -2.39
C LEU A 11 13.82 2.84 -3.24
N ARG A 12 13.48 3.78 -4.14
CA ARG A 12 12.39 3.63 -5.10
C ARG A 12 12.59 2.39 -5.99
N GLN A 13 13.78 2.23 -6.57
CA GLN A 13 14.12 1.07 -7.41
C GLN A 13 13.93 -0.25 -6.65
N PHE A 14 14.33 -0.29 -5.38
CA PHE A 14 14.15 -1.48 -4.56
C PHE A 14 12.67 -1.79 -4.32
N ILE A 15 11.86 -0.79 -3.98
CA ILE A 15 10.42 -0.94 -3.73
C ILE A 15 9.71 -1.44 -4.99
N GLU A 16 9.93 -0.78 -6.13
CA GLU A 16 9.27 -1.09 -7.41
C GLU A 16 9.66 -2.46 -7.97
N ALA A 17 10.84 -3.00 -7.59
CA ALA A 17 11.28 -4.32 -8.01
C ALA A 17 10.60 -5.48 -7.25
N GLN A 18 9.87 -5.23 -6.16
CA GLN A 18 9.28 -6.31 -5.37
C GLN A 18 7.97 -6.82 -5.98
N HIS A 19 7.89 -8.13 -6.18
CA HIS A 19 6.67 -8.80 -6.66
C HIS A 19 5.57 -8.87 -5.61
N VAL A 20 5.91 -8.76 -4.33
CA VAL A 20 4.97 -8.79 -3.21
C VAL A 20 5.34 -7.75 -2.18
N PHE A 21 4.33 -7.12 -1.60
CA PHE A 21 4.43 -6.27 -0.42
C PHE A 21 3.35 -6.66 0.59
N PHE A 22 3.57 -6.29 1.84
CA PHE A 22 2.67 -6.63 2.94
C PHE A 22 2.02 -5.35 3.47
N VAL A 23 0.71 -5.39 3.65
CA VAL A 23 -0.06 -4.30 4.24
C VAL A 23 -0.41 -4.69 5.67
N ALA A 24 0.05 -3.92 6.64
CA ALA A 24 -0.28 -4.09 8.05
C ALA A 24 -1.14 -2.91 8.55
N THR A 25 -2.22 -3.21 9.25
CA THR A 25 -3.11 -2.22 9.88
C THR A 25 -3.58 -2.74 11.23
N ALA A 26 -4.03 -1.85 12.11
CA ALA A 26 -4.58 -2.22 13.41
C ALA A 26 -5.71 -1.26 13.82
N PRO A 27 -6.74 -1.76 14.50
CA PRO A 27 -7.80 -0.93 15.06
C PRO A 27 -7.30 -0.13 16.27
N LEU A 28 -8.10 0.82 16.74
CA LEU A 28 -7.87 1.52 18.02
C LEU A 28 -8.29 0.67 19.22
N ALA A 29 -9.28 -0.20 19.03
CA ALA A 29 -9.73 -1.14 20.05
C ALA A 29 -8.61 -2.10 20.47
N ALA A 30 -8.37 -2.22 21.77
CA ALA A 30 -7.28 -3.02 22.33
C ALA A 30 -7.49 -4.55 22.14
N ASP A 31 -8.73 -4.98 21.98
CA ASP A 31 -9.16 -6.34 21.71
C ASP A 31 -9.41 -6.61 20.21
N GLY A 32 -9.26 -5.58 19.36
CA GLY A 32 -9.44 -5.72 17.93
C GLY A 32 -8.29 -6.46 17.25
N HIS A 33 -8.58 -7.10 16.11
CA HIS A 33 -7.57 -7.88 15.38
C HIS A 33 -6.59 -6.99 14.63
N VAL A 34 -5.30 -7.18 14.90
CA VAL A 34 -4.24 -6.68 14.00
C VAL A 34 -4.32 -7.45 12.68
N ASN A 35 -4.34 -6.72 11.56
CA ASN A 35 -4.45 -7.32 10.24
C ASN A 35 -3.13 -7.20 9.47
N VAL A 36 -2.78 -8.28 8.76
CA VAL A 36 -1.68 -8.31 7.80
C VAL A 36 -2.10 -9.08 6.55
N SER A 37 -1.78 -8.57 5.37
CA SER A 37 -2.09 -9.27 4.12
C SER A 37 -1.01 -9.04 3.06
N PRO A 38 -0.59 -10.09 2.34
CA PRO A 38 0.26 -9.92 1.16
C PRO A 38 -0.55 -9.37 -0.02
N LYS A 39 0.10 -8.55 -0.84
CA LYS A 39 -0.39 -8.05 -2.13
C LYS A 39 0.73 -8.25 -3.13
N GLY A 40 0.46 -8.88 -4.27
CA GLY A 40 1.53 -9.25 -5.20
C GLY A 40 1.12 -9.45 -6.65
N MET A 41 0.03 -8.81 -7.08
CA MET A 41 -0.30 -8.76 -8.50
C MET A 41 0.52 -7.64 -9.16
N GLY A 42 1.29 -7.96 -10.19
CA GLY A 42 2.07 -6.96 -10.94
C GLY A 42 1.16 -5.86 -11.48
N GLY A 43 1.64 -4.61 -11.48
CA GLY A 43 0.86 -3.46 -11.96
C GLY A 43 -0.20 -2.94 -10.99
N THR A 44 -0.27 -3.45 -9.75
CA THR A 44 -1.22 -3.02 -8.72
C THR A 44 -0.65 -2.10 -7.64
N PHE A 45 0.64 -1.76 -7.70
CA PHE A 45 1.32 -0.83 -6.78
C PHE A 45 2.09 0.22 -7.57
N THR A 46 2.13 1.45 -7.08
CA THR A 46 2.91 2.54 -7.68
C THR A 46 3.43 3.52 -6.64
N VAL A 47 4.60 4.11 -6.91
CA VAL A 47 5.12 5.28 -6.19
C VAL A 47 4.64 6.54 -6.93
N VAL A 48 3.73 7.28 -6.31
CA VAL A 48 3.07 8.46 -6.89
C VAL A 48 4.04 9.64 -6.91
N ASP A 49 4.70 9.88 -5.78
CA ASP A 49 5.74 10.90 -5.61
C ASP A 49 6.72 10.48 -4.49
N GLU A 50 7.55 11.42 -4.03
CA GLU A 50 8.57 11.22 -3.00
C GLU A 50 8.03 10.81 -1.63
N HIS A 51 6.74 11.04 -1.35
CA HIS A 51 6.08 10.79 -0.05
C HIS A 51 4.72 10.10 -0.17
N THR A 52 4.34 9.68 -1.37
CA THR A 52 3.02 9.12 -1.64
C THR A 52 3.15 7.84 -2.45
N VAL A 53 2.48 6.80 -2.00
CA VAL A 53 2.34 5.54 -2.74
C VAL A 53 0.87 5.16 -2.86
N ALA A 54 0.54 4.34 -3.86
CA ALA A 54 -0.83 3.88 -4.03
C ALA A 54 -0.86 2.42 -4.48
N TYR A 55 -1.93 1.71 -4.11
CA TYR A 55 -2.18 0.36 -4.59
C TYR A 55 -3.66 0.07 -4.84
N LEU A 56 -3.93 -0.85 -5.77
CA LEU A 56 -5.28 -1.31 -6.07
C LEU A 56 -5.81 -2.23 -4.97
N ASP A 57 -7.03 -1.95 -4.51
CA ASP A 57 -7.81 -2.90 -3.75
C ASP A 57 -8.74 -3.68 -4.69
N LEU A 58 -8.45 -4.98 -4.83
CA LEU A 58 -9.17 -5.90 -5.69
C LEU A 58 -10.17 -6.74 -4.88
N THR A 59 -11.10 -7.41 -5.56
CA THR A 59 -12.01 -8.38 -4.94
C THR A 59 -11.23 -9.54 -4.29
N GLY A 60 -11.61 -9.95 -3.07
CA GLY A 60 -11.00 -11.10 -2.37
C GLY A 60 -10.70 -10.85 -0.90
N SER A 61 -9.79 -9.91 -0.58
CA SER A 61 -9.44 -9.58 0.81
C SER A 61 -8.99 -8.12 0.95
N GLY A 62 -9.58 -7.44 1.94
CA GLY A 62 -9.35 -6.00 2.18
C GLY A 62 -10.33 -5.33 3.13
N ALA A 63 -11.40 -6.00 3.58
CA ALA A 63 -12.42 -5.40 4.44
C ALA A 63 -11.84 -4.84 5.76
N GLU A 64 -11.07 -5.63 6.51
CA GLU A 64 -10.41 -5.20 7.75
C GLU A 64 -9.44 -4.04 7.54
N THR A 65 -8.60 -4.10 6.50
CA THR A 65 -7.71 -2.99 6.15
C THR A 65 -8.51 -1.71 5.94
N ILE A 66 -9.60 -1.77 5.16
CA ILE A 66 -10.44 -0.60 4.88
C ILE A 66 -11.12 -0.10 6.16
N ALA A 67 -11.58 -1.00 7.02
CA ALA A 67 -12.19 -0.64 8.30
C ALA A 67 -11.18 0.13 9.18
N HIS A 68 -9.96 -0.38 9.35
CA HIS A 68 -8.91 0.29 10.13
C HIS A 68 -8.48 1.63 9.52
N LEU A 69 -8.35 1.69 8.18
CA LEU A 69 -8.01 2.94 7.49
C LEU A 69 -9.09 4.01 7.68
N ARG A 70 -10.38 3.63 7.64
CA ARG A 70 -11.48 4.55 7.91
C ARG A 70 -11.53 4.99 9.36
N GLU A 71 -11.19 4.11 10.30
CA GLU A 71 -11.19 4.42 11.73
C GLU A 71 -10.04 5.35 12.11
N ASN A 72 -8.80 5.01 11.74
CA ASN A 72 -7.62 5.68 12.26
C ASN A 72 -6.52 5.97 11.23
N GLY A 73 -6.67 5.44 10.00
CA GLY A 73 -5.77 5.69 8.88
C GLY A 73 -4.39 5.06 9.00
N ARG A 74 -4.02 4.42 10.11
CA ARG A 74 -2.64 3.93 10.32
C ARG A 74 -2.38 2.71 9.46
N VAL A 75 -1.27 2.74 8.72
CA VAL A 75 -0.84 1.62 7.88
C VAL A 75 0.68 1.53 7.85
N THR A 76 1.19 0.31 7.71
CA THR A 76 2.58 0.06 7.34
C THR A 76 2.62 -0.82 6.11
N LEU A 77 3.34 -0.39 5.08
CA LEU A 77 3.67 -1.21 3.93
C LEU A 77 5.08 -1.76 4.10
N MET A 78 5.26 -3.06 3.90
CA MET A 78 6.57 -3.70 4.00
C MET A 78 6.95 -4.37 2.69
N PHE A 79 8.17 -4.13 2.24
CA PHE A 79 8.82 -4.72 1.10
C PHE A 79 10.01 -5.52 1.58
N CYS A 80 10.19 -6.75 1.10
CA CYS A 80 11.36 -7.56 1.44
C CYS A 80 11.95 -8.21 0.19
N ALA A 81 13.28 -8.24 0.14
CA ALA A 81 14.00 -8.87 -0.95
C ALA A 81 13.78 -10.39 -0.92
N PHE A 82 13.30 -10.95 -2.03
CA PHE A 82 13.29 -12.40 -2.26
C PHE A 82 14.50 -12.87 -3.08
N GLU A 83 15.26 -11.92 -3.63
CA GLU A 83 16.48 -12.15 -4.40
C GLU A 83 17.55 -11.14 -3.98
N GLY A 84 18.83 -11.53 -4.08
CA GLY A 84 19.95 -10.65 -3.74
C GLY A 84 20.11 -10.41 -2.22
N PRO A 85 20.65 -9.24 -1.80
CA PRO A 85 20.86 -8.93 -0.39
C PRO A 85 19.54 -8.91 0.40
N PRO A 86 19.52 -9.37 1.67
CA PRO A 86 18.31 -9.51 2.48
C PRO A 86 17.79 -8.15 3.01
N ASN A 87 17.39 -7.27 2.10
CA ASN A 87 16.90 -5.93 2.40
C ASN A 87 15.42 -5.94 2.76
N ILE A 88 15.04 -5.07 3.68
CA ILE A 88 13.65 -4.82 4.09
C ILE A 88 13.43 -3.31 4.13
N VAL A 89 12.33 -2.85 3.54
CA VAL A 89 11.87 -1.46 3.62
C VAL A 89 10.48 -1.44 4.23
N ARG A 90 10.25 -0.48 5.13
CA ARG A 90 8.94 -0.22 5.71
C ARG A 90 8.56 1.22 5.44
N LEU A 91 7.36 1.42 4.91
CA LEU A 91 6.73 2.72 4.77
C LEU A 91 5.68 2.82 5.87
N HIS A 92 5.90 3.69 6.84
CA HIS A 92 4.96 3.96 7.92
C HIS A 92 4.17 5.20 7.55
N GLY A 93 2.85 5.10 7.44
CA GLY A 93 2.08 6.18 6.87
C GLY A 93 0.62 6.22 7.29
N ARG A 94 -0.11 7.11 6.63
CA ARG A 94 -1.56 7.25 6.73
C ARG A 94 -2.21 6.91 5.41
N GLY A 95 -3.07 5.88 5.42
CA GLY A 95 -3.79 5.41 4.26
C GLY A 95 -5.20 6.00 4.18
N ARG A 96 -5.66 6.27 2.97
CA ARG A 96 -7.06 6.56 2.65
C ARG A 96 -7.55 5.61 1.56
N HIS A 97 -8.80 5.19 1.70
CA HIS A 97 -9.50 4.37 0.71
C HIS A 97 -10.33 5.26 -0.21
N ILE A 98 -10.07 5.18 -1.51
CA ILE A 98 -10.80 5.88 -2.58
C ILE A 98 -11.58 4.82 -3.37
N GLY A 99 -12.88 4.76 -3.19
CA GLY A 99 -13.75 3.79 -3.85
C GLY A 99 -13.92 4.07 -5.33
N ALA A 100 -14.25 3.06 -6.13
CA ALA A 100 -14.48 3.19 -7.58
C ALA A 100 -15.58 4.21 -7.96
N GLY A 101 -16.49 4.54 -7.04
CA GLY A 101 -17.51 5.58 -7.22
C GLY A 101 -17.07 7.00 -6.87
N ASP A 102 -15.89 7.17 -6.26
CA ASP A 102 -15.41 8.49 -5.84
C ASP A 102 -14.83 9.26 -7.03
N ARG A 103 -15.05 10.57 -7.05
CA ARG A 103 -14.53 11.45 -8.14
C ARG A 103 -13.02 11.37 -8.31
N GLU A 104 -12.29 11.19 -7.20
CA GLU A 104 -10.83 11.12 -7.17
C GLU A 104 -10.29 9.80 -7.76
N PHE A 105 -11.12 8.75 -7.86
CA PHE A 105 -10.68 7.42 -8.31
C PHE A 105 -10.05 7.47 -9.71
N ALA A 106 -10.65 8.23 -10.63
CA ALA A 106 -10.17 8.35 -12.01
C ALA A 106 -8.73 8.92 -12.08
N SER A 107 -8.35 9.80 -11.15
CA SER A 107 -7.02 10.41 -11.10
C SER A 107 -5.93 9.40 -10.75
N TYR A 108 -6.24 8.40 -9.93
CA TYR A 108 -5.28 7.34 -9.59
C TYR A 108 -5.38 6.13 -10.49
N ARG A 109 -6.58 5.82 -11.01
CA ARG A 109 -6.81 4.60 -11.77
C ARG A 109 -5.87 4.50 -12.98
N GLY A 110 -5.58 5.62 -13.63
CA GLY A 110 -4.66 5.68 -14.78
C GLY A 110 -3.20 5.32 -14.48
N LEU A 111 -2.82 5.20 -13.21
CA LEU A 111 -1.46 4.83 -12.79
C LEU A 111 -1.22 3.32 -12.76
N PHE A 112 -2.27 2.51 -12.92
CA PHE A 112 -2.22 1.05 -12.75
C PHE A 112 -2.57 0.32 -14.04
N ALA A 113 -2.10 -0.93 -14.15
CA ALA A 113 -2.49 -1.82 -15.24
C ALA A 113 -3.99 -2.17 -15.17
N GLU A 114 -4.54 -2.66 -16.28
CA GLU A 114 -5.91 -3.18 -16.30
C GLU A 114 -6.01 -4.48 -15.51
N HIS A 115 -6.89 -4.49 -14.51
CA HIS A 115 -7.21 -5.68 -13.71
C HIS A 115 -8.72 -5.84 -13.56
N PRO A 116 -9.26 -7.07 -13.63
CA PRO A 116 -10.64 -7.31 -13.26
C PRO A 116 -10.82 -7.15 -11.74
N GLY A 117 -12.01 -6.70 -11.32
CA GLY A 117 -12.38 -6.67 -9.90
C GLY A 117 -11.74 -5.54 -9.09
N VAL A 118 -11.33 -4.43 -9.72
CA VAL A 118 -10.92 -3.22 -8.98
C VAL A 118 -12.10 -2.64 -8.23
N ARG A 119 -11.96 -2.50 -6.90
CA ARG A 119 -13.00 -1.92 -6.03
C ARG A 119 -12.63 -0.52 -5.56
N ALA A 120 -11.33 -0.27 -5.36
CA ALA A 120 -10.81 0.98 -4.85
C ALA A 120 -9.32 1.14 -5.13
N VAL A 121 -8.82 2.33 -4.87
CA VAL A 121 -7.39 2.64 -4.69
C VAL A 121 -7.17 2.97 -3.22
N VAL A 122 -6.12 2.41 -2.62
CA VAL A 122 -5.61 2.89 -1.34
C VAL A 122 -4.40 3.77 -1.61
N VAL A 123 -4.46 5.01 -1.14
CA VAL A 123 -3.36 5.99 -1.22
C VAL A 123 -2.76 6.13 0.17
N VAL A 124 -1.44 6.14 0.27
CA VAL A 124 -0.72 6.21 1.54
C VAL A 124 0.29 7.34 1.50
N ASP A 125 0.13 8.30 2.42
CA ASP A 125 1.09 9.36 2.71
C ASP A 125 2.11 8.82 3.73
N VAL A 126 3.42 8.91 3.42
CA VAL A 126 4.51 8.25 4.18
C VAL A 126 5.59 9.20 4.69
#